data_AF-A0A920GHC0-F1
#
_entry.id   AF-A0A920GHC0-F1
#
_cell.length_a   1.000
_cell.length_b   1.000
_cell.length_c   1.000
_cell.angle_alpha   90.00
_cell.angle_beta   90.00
_cell.angle_gamma   90.00
#
_symmetry.space_group_name_H-M   'P 1'
#
loop_
_entity.id
_entity.type
_entity.pdbx_description
1 polymer ?
#
loop_
_entity_poly.entity_id
_entity_poly.type
_entity_poly.pdbx_seq_one_letter_code
_entity_poly.pdbx_strand_id
1 'polypeptide(L)'
;MRKFVLLFILITLPVFGSEIIDKRKQLYQKNNDNMKLIYSAISSENFEQVIKSAGEIEAFANKMTDYFPVGSVSRGSSENIWSDFEGFTKAAKLNSNAAKTLRIAAQDNKLDELNSLFSELSSTCKSCHRSYKN
;
A
#
# COMPACT_ATOMS: atom_id res chain seq x y z
N MET A 1 -48.27 33.08 -9.72
CA MET A 1 -46.79 33.15 -9.90
C MET A 1 -46.12 32.50 -8.69
N ARG A 2 -45.74 31.22 -8.75
CA ARG A 2 -44.98 30.54 -7.68
C ARG A 2 -43.52 30.48 -8.09
N LYS A 3 -42.67 31.29 -7.44
CA LYS A 3 -41.21 31.28 -7.63
C LYS A 3 -40.66 30.03 -6.95
N PHE A 4 -40.16 29.07 -7.73
CA PHE A 4 -39.36 27.97 -7.21
C PHE A 4 -37.96 28.50 -6.89
N VAL A 5 -37.61 28.56 -5.60
CA VAL A 5 -36.24 28.82 -5.16
C VAL A 5 -35.50 27.49 -5.19
N LEU A 6 -34.65 27.30 -6.20
CA LEU A 6 -33.69 26.19 -6.25
C LEU A 6 -32.55 26.49 -5.27
N LEU A 7 -32.58 25.82 -4.12
CA LEU A 7 -31.50 25.85 -3.14
C LEU A 7 -30.36 24.94 -3.63
N PHE A 8 -29.34 25.51 -4.26
CA PHE A 8 -28.10 24.80 -4.57
C PHE A 8 -27.29 24.64 -3.28
N ILE A 9 -27.37 23.47 -2.65
CA ILE A 9 -26.45 23.06 -1.58
C ILE A 9 -25.15 22.66 -2.27
N LEU A 10 -24.17 23.56 -2.29
CA LEU A 10 -22.77 23.24 -2.60
C LEU A 10 -22.21 22.39 -1.45
N ILE A 11 -22.19 21.07 -1.63
CA ILE A 11 -21.43 20.17 -0.76
C ILE A 11 -19.95 20.37 -1.08
N THR A 12 -19.27 21.25 -0.34
CA THR A 12 -17.82 21.37 -0.40
C THR A 12 -17.21 20.10 0.22
N LEU A 13 -16.81 19.14 -0.62
CA LEU A 13 -15.99 18.03 -0.15
C LEU A 13 -14.71 18.62 0.48
N PRO A 14 -14.30 18.16 1.68
CA PRO A 14 -13.11 18.67 2.33
C PRO A 14 -11.90 18.39 1.44
N VAL A 15 -11.18 19.45 1.05
CA VAL A 15 -9.96 19.42 0.23
C VAL A 15 -8.91 18.44 0.81
N PHE A 16 -8.89 18.29 2.14
CA PHE A 16 -8.04 17.33 2.87
C PHE A 16 -8.23 15.87 2.45
N GLY A 17 -9.46 15.48 2.09
CA GLY A 17 -9.76 14.12 1.65
C GLY A 17 -9.09 13.78 0.32
N SER A 18 -9.07 14.72 -0.64
CA SER A 18 -8.48 14.49 -1.97
C SER A 18 -6.95 14.34 -1.89
N GLU A 19 -6.28 15.20 -1.11
CA GLU A 19 -4.82 15.19 -1.03
C GLU A 19 -4.27 13.88 -0.44
N ILE A 20 -4.89 13.36 0.63
CA ILE A 20 -4.44 12.11 1.26
C ILE A 20 -4.73 10.88 0.37
N ILE A 21 -5.84 10.92 -0.38
CA ILE A 21 -6.17 9.90 -1.38
C ILE A 21 -5.12 9.89 -2.50
N ASP A 22 -4.69 11.05 -2.98
CA ASP A 22 -3.69 11.13 -4.04
C ASP A 22 -2.31 10.66 -3.55
N LYS A 23 -1.91 11.08 -2.35
CA LYS A 23 -0.66 10.63 -1.71
C LYS A 23 -0.62 9.11 -1.55
N ARG A 24 -1.67 8.47 -1.05
CA ARG A 24 -1.67 7.01 -0.87
C ARG A 24 -1.62 6.27 -2.20
N LYS A 25 -2.30 6.77 -3.24
CA LYS A 25 -2.21 6.20 -4.60
C LYS A 25 -0.79 6.27 -5.16
N GLN A 26 -0.10 7.39 -4.97
CA GLN A 26 1.31 7.54 -5.37
C GLN A 26 2.20 6.53 -4.63
N LEU A 27 1.97 6.32 -3.34
CA LEU A 27 2.72 5.34 -2.54
C LEU A 27 2.45 3.90 -2.98
N TYR A 28 1.20 3.55 -3.31
CA TYR A 28 0.88 2.25 -3.89
C TYR A 28 1.52 2.05 -5.27
N GLN A 29 1.54 3.08 -6.11
CA GLN A 29 2.22 3.04 -7.39
C GLN A 29 3.72 2.81 -7.21
N LYS A 30 4.35 3.54 -6.28
CA LYS A 30 5.76 3.37 -5.93
C LYS A 30 6.05 1.94 -5.44
N ASN A 31 5.19 1.37 -4.59
CA ASN A 31 5.31 -0.03 -4.16
C ASN A 31 5.22 -1.01 -5.33
N ASN A 32 4.30 -0.80 -6.27
CA ASN A 32 4.19 -1.63 -7.47
C ASN A 32 5.47 -1.57 -8.32
N ASP A 33 6.06 -0.39 -8.47
CA ASP A 33 7.32 -0.24 -9.20
C ASP A 33 8.50 -0.87 -8.43
N ASN A 34 8.52 -0.75 -7.11
CA ASN A 34 9.49 -1.45 -6.25
C ASN A 34 9.39 -2.98 -6.38
N MET A 35 8.19 -3.55 -6.49
CA MET A 35 8.04 -5.00 -6.72
C MET A 35 8.69 -5.44 -8.04
N LYS A 36 8.55 -4.64 -9.11
CA LYS A 36 9.19 -4.92 -10.41
C LYS A 36 10.71 -4.79 -10.31
N LEU A 37 11.20 -3.76 -9.61
CA LEU A 37 12.62 -3.53 -9.40
C LEU A 37 13.26 -4.67 -8.61
N ILE A 38 12.59 -5.15 -7.55
CA ILE A 38 13.06 -6.32 -6.78
C ILE A 38 13.15 -7.55 -7.69
N TYR A 39 12.10 -7.84 -8.45
CA TYR A 39 12.09 -9.01 -9.33
C TYR A 39 13.27 -8.99 -10.31
N SER A 40 13.50 -7.86 -10.99
CA SER A 40 14.64 -7.71 -11.89
C SER A 40 15.99 -7.76 -11.16
N ALA A 41 16.07 -7.19 -9.96
CA ALA A 41 17.30 -7.11 -9.18
C ALA A 41 17.73 -8.47 -8.61
N ILE A 42 16.79 -9.35 -8.27
CA ILE A 42 17.09 -10.72 -7.86
C ILE A 42 17.78 -11.47 -9.01
N SER A 43 17.25 -11.36 -10.25
CA SER A 43 17.82 -12.04 -11.41
C SER A 43 19.19 -11.51 -11.84
N SER A 44 19.52 -10.25 -11.51
CA SER A 44 20.81 -9.63 -11.79
C SER A 44 21.75 -9.58 -10.58
N GLU A 45 21.40 -10.27 -9.49
CA GLU A 45 22.16 -10.30 -8.24
C GLU A 45 22.46 -8.90 -7.65
N ASN A 46 21.59 -7.93 -7.94
CA ASN A 46 21.70 -6.56 -7.45
C ASN A 46 21.06 -6.44 -6.04
N PHE A 47 21.81 -6.88 -5.03
CA PHE A 47 21.35 -6.84 -3.63
C PHE A 47 21.01 -5.43 -3.16
N GLU A 48 21.77 -4.40 -3.57
CA GLU A 48 21.50 -3.01 -3.17
C GLU A 48 20.10 -2.55 -3.62
N GLN A 49 19.70 -2.88 -4.84
CA GLN A 49 18.37 -2.55 -5.35
C GLN A 49 17.27 -3.34 -4.63
N VAL A 50 17.51 -4.61 -4.28
CA VAL A 50 16.57 -5.39 -3.45
C VAL A 50 16.41 -4.73 -2.07
N ILE A 51 17.51 -4.38 -1.41
CA ILE A 51 17.54 -3.75 -0.08
C ILE A 51 16.76 -2.43 -0.10
N LYS A 52 17.06 -1.55 -1.07
CA LYS A 52 16.39 -0.25 -1.21
C LYS A 52 14.89 -0.41 -1.43
N SER A 53 14.50 -1.23 -2.40
CA SER A 53 13.11 -1.37 -2.82
C SER A 53 12.26 -2.05 -1.73
N ALA A 54 12.78 -3.09 -1.10
CA ALA A 54 12.11 -3.77 0.02
C ALA A 54 11.99 -2.84 1.24
N GLY A 55 13.02 -2.04 1.52
CA GLY A 55 12.98 -1.03 2.59
C GLY A 55 11.93 0.06 2.36
N GLU A 56 11.73 0.51 1.13
CA GLU A 56 10.67 1.47 0.80
C GLU A 56 9.26 0.87 0.97
N ILE A 57 9.07 -0.40 0.61
CA ILE A 57 7.82 -1.14 0.86
C ILE A 57 7.58 -1.26 2.37
N GLU A 58 8.59 -1.69 3.13
CA GLU A 58 8.54 -1.79 4.60
C GLU A 58 8.13 -0.45 5.24
N ALA A 59 8.76 0.64 4.80
CA ALA A 59 8.52 1.98 5.33
C ALA A 59 7.08 2.46 5.08
N PHE A 60 6.54 2.25 3.87
CA PHE A 60 5.15 2.62 3.59
C PHE A 60 4.18 1.71 4.36
N ALA A 61 4.42 0.41 4.40
CA ALA A 61 3.57 -0.54 5.11
C ALA A 61 3.43 -0.20 6.61
N ASN A 62 4.50 0.25 7.26
CA ASN A 62 4.49 0.69 8.65
C ASN A 62 3.65 1.96 8.90
N LYS A 63 3.38 2.77 7.87
CA LYS A 63 2.61 4.01 7.97
C LYS A 63 1.28 3.94 7.21
N MET A 64 0.93 2.78 6.66
CA MET A 64 -0.14 2.65 5.68
C MET A 64 -1.49 3.14 6.24
N THR A 65 -1.79 2.80 7.49
CA THR A 65 -3.04 3.15 8.17
C THR A 65 -3.25 4.66 8.31
N ASP A 66 -2.17 5.44 8.40
CA ASP A 66 -2.21 6.90 8.53
C ASP A 66 -2.82 7.55 7.27
N TYR A 67 -2.79 6.84 6.14
CA TYR A 67 -3.33 7.30 4.87
C TYR A 67 -4.81 6.92 4.64
N PHE A 68 -5.45 6.30 5.63
CA PHE A 68 -6.87 5.90 5.57
C PHE A 68 -7.69 6.49 6.73
N PRO A 69 -7.68 7.82 6.95
CA PRO A 69 -8.54 8.42 7.95
C PRO A 69 -10.02 8.18 7.61
N VAL A 70 -10.87 8.24 8.64
CA VAL A 70 -12.33 8.16 8.48
C VAL A 70 -12.81 9.20 7.46
N GLY A 71 -13.70 8.80 6.57
CA GLY A 71 -14.25 9.67 5.51
C GLY A 71 -13.37 9.81 4.25
N SER A 72 -12.17 9.21 4.21
CA SER A 72 -11.31 9.20 3.00
C SER A 72 -11.69 8.13 1.97
N VAL A 73 -12.99 7.88 1.76
CA VAL A 73 -13.46 6.84 0.83
C VAL A 73 -13.04 7.18 -0.60
N SER A 74 -12.54 6.18 -1.34
CA SER A 74 -12.11 6.38 -2.73
C SER A 74 -12.24 5.11 -3.56
N ARG A 75 -12.34 5.25 -4.89
CA ARG A 75 -12.26 4.11 -5.81
C ARG A 75 -10.99 3.31 -5.56
N GLY A 76 -11.12 1.98 -5.50
CA GLY A 76 -10.04 1.05 -5.18
C GLY A 76 -9.84 0.81 -3.67
N SER A 77 -10.59 1.47 -2.81
CA SER A 77 -10.63 1.20 -1.37
C SER A 77 -11.96 0.52 -1.03
N SER A 78 -11.91 -0.67 -0.44
CA SER A 78 -13.11 -1.35 0.07
C SER A 78 -13.59 -0.68 1.35
N GLU A 79 -14.91 -0.71 1.58
CA GLU A 79 -15.50 -0.28 2.85
C GLU A 79 -14.98 -1.09 4.04
N ASN A 80 -14.52 -2.33 3.78
CA ASN A 80 -13.89 -3.22 4.75
C ASN A 80 -12.67 -2.60 5.44
N ILE A 81 -12.00 -1.62 4.82
CA ILE A 81 -10.89 -0.92 5.47
C ILE A 81 -11.36 -0.25 6.76
N TRP A 82 -12.56 0.35 6.76
CA TRP A 82 -13.07 1.08 7.91
C TRP A 82 -13.91 0.19 8.83
N SER A 83 -14.63 -0.81 8.31
CA SER A 83 -15.41 -1.73 9.15
C SER A 83 -14.55 -2.78 9.86
N ASP A 84 -13.35 -3.07 9.34
CA ASP A 84 -12.35 -3.98 9.93
C ASP A 84 -10.95 -3.33 9.90
N PHE A 85 -10.81 -2.19 10.59
CA PHE A 85 -9.55 -1.44 10.61
C PHE A 85 -8.43 -2.20 11.33
N GLU A 86 -8.76 -3.04 12.32
CA GLU A 86 -7.79 -3.90 12.99
C GLU A 86 -7.23 -4.96 12.03
N GLY A 87 -8.08 -5.64 11.25
CA GLY A 87 -7.65 -6.58 10.23
C GLY A 87 -6.83 -5.92 9.13
N PHE A 88 -7.21 -4.71 8.70
CA PHE A 88 -6.42 -3.91 7.75
C PHE A 88 -5.03 -3.56 8.32
N THR A 89 -4.96 -3.13 9.58
CA THR A 89 -3.70 -2.84 10.29
C THR A 89 -2.82 -4.08 10.37
N LYS A 90 -3.39 -5.24 10.69
CA LYS A 90 -2.68 -6.53 10.71
C LYS A 90 -2.15 -6.90 9.33
N ALA A 91 -2.95 -6.72 8.28
CA ALA A 91 -2.52 -6.99 6.90
C ALA A 91 -1.35 -6.09 6.47
N ALA A 92 -1.40 -4.80 6.81
CA ALA A 92 -0.28 -3.87 6.60
C ALA A 92 0.98 -4.31 7.37
N LYS A 93 0.82 -4.78 8.62
CA LYS A 93 1.94 -5.28 9.41
C LYS A 93 2.57 -6.55 8.84
N LEU A 94 1.77 -7.48 8.32
CA LEU A 94 2.26 -8.67 7.63
C LEU A 94 3.10 -8.29 6.40
N ASN A 95 2.64 -7.32 5.60
CA ASN A 95 3.40 -6.81 4.47
C ASN A 95 4.73 -6.19 4.90
N SER A 96 4.71 -5.34 5.93
CA SER A 96 5.92 -4.73 6.49
C SER A 96 6.94 -5.79 6.94
N ASN A 97 6.48 -6.81 7.67
CA ASN A 97 7.35 -7.89 8.14
C ASN A 97 7.94 -8.70 6.98
N ALA A 98 7.15 -9.06 5.97
CA ALA A 98 7.65 -9.78 4.81
C ALA A 98 8.69 -8.96 4.02
N ALA A 99 8.45 -7.66 3.84
CA ALA A 99 9.39 -6.76 3.18
C ALA A 99 10.70 -6.62 3.99
N LYS A 100 10.60 -6.53 5.32
CA LYS A 100 11.75 -6.53 6.22
C LYS A 100 12.56 -7.81 6.12
N THR A 101 11.91 -8.98 6.11
CA THR A 101 12.58 -10.28 5.99
C THR A 101 13.34 -10.38 4.66
N LEU A 102 12.71 -10.01 3.55
CA LEU A 102 13.36 -9.96 2.23
C LEU A 102 14.57 -9.01 2.24
N ARG A 103 14.42 -7.82 2.83
CA ARG A 103 15.51 -6.85 2.94
C ARG A 103 16.70 -7.41 3.72
N ILE A 104 16.45 -8.08 4.85
CA ILE A 104 17.51 -8.68 5.69
C ILE A 104 18.21 -9.81 4.92
N ALA A 105 17.47 -10.70 4.25
CA ALA A 105 18.08 -11.76 3.45
C ALA A 105 18.99 -11.20 2.34
N ALA A 106 18.61 -10.08 1.73
CA ALA A 106 19.45 -9.39 0.76
C ALA A 106 20.69 -8.74 1.40
N GLN A 107 20.58 -8.18 2.62
CA GLN A 107 21.73 -7.67 3.38
C GLN A 107 22.73 -8.78 3.75
N ASP A 108 22.22 -9.98 4.00
CA ASP A 108 23.00 -11.17 4.33
C ASP A 108 23.49 -11.94 3.09
N ASN A 109 23.28 -11.41 1.88
CA ASN A 109 23.64 -12.03 0.59
C ASN A 109 23.04 -13.44 0.36
N LYS A 110 21.84 -13.71 0.88
CA LYS A 110 21.17 -15.01 0.76
C LYS A 110 20.41 -15.16 -0.55
N LEU A 111 21.12 -15.21 -1.68
CA LEU A 111 20.53 -15.25 -3.03
C LEU A 111 19.46 -16.34 -3.19
N ASP A 112 19.75 -17.55 -2.71
CA ASP A 112 18.88 -18.72 -2.83
C ASP A 112 17.53 -18.57 -2.11
N GLU A 113 17.44 -17.66 -1.13
CA GLU A 113 16.20 -17.39 -0.38
C GLU A 113 15.35 -16.28 -1.02
N LEU A 114 15.94 -15.39 -1.82
CA LEU A 114 15.28 -14.14 -2.24
C LEU A 114 14.01 -14.37 -3.06
N ASN A 115 14.00 -15.37 -3.94
CA ASN A 115 12.82 -15.69 -4.76
C ASN A 115 11.63 -16.16 -3.89
N SER A 116 11.90 -17.00 -2.88
CA SER A 116 10.85 -17.45 -1.96
C SER A 116 10.30 -16.28 -1.14
N LEU A 117 11.20 -15.48 -0.57
CA LEU A 117 10.83 -14.31 0.25
C LEU A 117 10.11 -13.23 -0.57
N PHE A 118 10.47 -13.04 -1.85
CA PHE A 118 9.73 -12.17 -2.76
C PHE A 118 8.31 -12.69 -3.04
N SER A 119 8.15 -14.00 -3.21
CA SER A 119 6.83 -14.64 -3.35
C SER A 119 5.98 -14.44 -2.10
N GLU A 120 6.57 -14.60 -0.91
CA GLU A 120 5.90 -14.33 0.37
C GLU A 120 5.45 -12.87 0.46
N LEU A 121 6.33 -11.91 0.15
CA LEU A 121 5.97 -10.49 0.10
C LEU A 121 4.80 -10.24 -0.87
N SER A 122 4.86 -10.77 -2.10
CA SER A 122 3.78 -10.68 -3.08
C SER A 122 2.46 -11.26 -2.56
N SER A 123 2.52 -12.37 -1.82
CA SER A 123 1.34 -13.01 -1.22
C SER A 123 0.63 -12.12 -0.19
N THR A 124 1.38 -11.30 0.56
CA THR A 124 0.79 -10.35 1.51
C THR A 124 -0.01 -9.25 0.79
N CYS A 125 0.51 -8.76 -0.35
CA CYS A 125 -0.19 -7.79 -1.19
C CYS A 125 -1.50 -8.37 -1.72
N LYS A 126 -1.45 -9.60 -2.27
CA LYS A 126 -2.64 -10.31 -2.78
C LYS A 126 -3.68 -10.51 -1.68
N SER A 127 -3.24 -10.92 -0.48
CA SER A 127 -4.13 -11.19 0.64
C SER A 127 -4.82 -9.92 1.15
N CYS A 128 -4.09 -8.82 1.27
CA CYS A 128 -4.69 -7.53 1.61
C CYS A 128 -5.69 -7.07 0.53
N HIS A 129 -5.33 -7.16 -0.75
CA HIS A 129 -6.21 -6.75 -1.85
C HIS A 129 -7.52 -7.55 -1.90
N ARG A 130 -7.51 -8.85 -1.60
CA ARG A 130 -8.74 -9.66 -1.56
C ARG A 130 -9.78 -9.13 -0.57
N SER A 131 -9.34 -8.56 0.55
CA SER A 131 -10.24 -8.09 1.60
C SER A 131 -10.52 -6.58 1.52
N TYR A 132 -9.54 -5.79 1.08
CA TYR A 132 -9.54 -4.34 1.31
C TYR A 132 -9.44 -3.49 0.02
N LYS A 133 -9.34 -4.11 -1.15
CA LYS A 133 -9.28 -3.41 -2.45
C LYS A 133 -10.47 -3.79 -3.32
N ASN A 134 -11.11 -2.76 -3.91
CA ASN A 134 -12.12 -2.91 -4.96
C ASN A 134 -11.51 -2.78 -6.37
#